data_AF-A0A8J7XAR2-F1
#
_entry.id   AF-A0A8J7XAR2-F1
#
_cell.length_a   1.000
_cell.length_b   1.000
_cell.length_c   1.000
_cell.angle_alpha   90.00
_cell.angle_beta   90.00
_cell.angle_gamma   90.00
#
_symmetry.space_group_name_H-M   'P 1'
#
loop_
_entity.id
_entity.type
_entity.pdbx_description
1 polymer ?
#
loop_
_entity_poly.entity_id
_entity_poly.type
_entity_poly.pdbx_seq_one_letter_code
_entity_poly.pdbx_strand_id
1 'polypeptide(L)'
;MDKRKAQASMEFLVTMSLILMIFIIIGFVIFQKFNSTTYMKFDIEGQDTANSIAEGINGMAIAGDGYYLYFTLPGDIQGMPYTVSFYVNESVLELNALDMTWASPMSTPQVNCTMSICSSDDQKTVMSVNETRRIRIENVDEVIYLKNETL
;
A
#
# COMPACT_ATOMS: atom_id res chain seq x y z
N MET A 1 -28.53 -60.88 1.62
CA MET A 1 -27.69 -59.70 1.94
C MET A 1 -27.98 -59.32 3.38
N ASP A 2 -26.96 -59.31 4.24
CA ASP A 2 -27.13 -59.13 5.69
C ASP A 2 -27.59 -57.71 6.03
N LYS A 3 -28.80 -57.56 6.60
CA LYS A 3 -29.41 -56.25 6.91
C LYS A 3 -28.50 -55.37 7.79
N ARG A 4 -27.73 -55.99 8.68
CA ARG A 4 -26.77 -55.30 9.56
C ARG A 4 -25.60 -54.67 8.81
N LYS A 5 -25.11 -55.32 7.74
CA LYS A 5 -24.00 -54.79 6.92
C LYS A 5 -24.44 -53.57 6.12
N ALA A 6 -25.66 -53.62 5.55
CA ALA A 6 -26.23 -52.49 4.82
C ALA A 6 -26.49 -51.27 5.72
N GLN A 7 -26.97 -51.51 6.95
CA GLN A 7 -27.17 -50.45 7.94
C GLN A 7 -25.85 -49.77 8.34
N ALA A 8 -24.80 -50.56 8.64
CA ALA A 8 -23.49 -50.02 9.01
C ALA A 8 -22.86 -49.17 7.88
N SER A 9 -23.02 -49.58 6.62
CA SER A 9 -22.55 -48.78 5.47
C SER A 9 -23.31 -47.46 5.32
N MET A 10 -24.61 -47.43 5.59
CA MET A 10 -25.41 -46.19 5.56
C MET A 10 -25.01 -45.23 6.67
N GLU A 11 -24.84 -45.71 7.90
CA GLU A 11 -24.40 -44.90 9.03
C GLU A 11 -23.00 -44.32 8.80
N PHE A 12 -22.10 -45.11 8.21
CA PHE A 12 -20.78 -44.63 7.81
C PHE A 12 -20.86 -43.54 6.74
N LEU A 13 -21.69 -43.71 5.70
CA LEU A 13 -21.87 -42.71 4.65
C LEU A 13 -22.42 -41.39 5.19
N VAL A 14 -23.43 -41.44 6.06
CA VAL A 14 -24.01 -40.24 6.68
C VAL A 14 -22.96 -39.53 7.55
N THR A 15 -22.21 -40.28 8.35
CA THR A 15 -21.14 -39.73 9.19
C THR A 15 -20.05 -39.07 8.35
N MET A 16 -19.62 -39.74 7.27
CA MET A 16 -18.61 -39.20 6.35
C MET A 16 -19.11 -37.92 5.65
N SER A 17 -20.38 -37.89 5.22
CA SER A 17 -20.98 -36.70 4.62
C SER A 17 -21.01 -35.52 5.58
N LEU A 18 -21.31 -35.77 6.85
CA LEU A 18 -21.33 -34.73 7.88
C LEU A 18 -19.92 -34.19 8.14
N ILE A 19 -18.93 -35.07 8.22
CA ILE A 19 -17.52 -34.69 8.36
C ILE A 19 -17.05 -33.83 7.17
N LEU A 20 -17.38 -34.24 5.93
CA LEU A 20 -17.04 -33.49 4.73
C LEU A 20 -17.70 -32.11 4.72
N MET A 21 -18.97 -32.01 5.14
CA MET A 21 -19.67 -30.73 5.25
C MET A 21 -18.96 -29.79 6.23
N ILE A 22 -18.51 -30.29 7.38
CA ILE A 22 -17.74 -29.50 8.36
C ILE A 22 -16.43 -29.00 7.72
N PHE A 23 -15.70 -29.86 7.01
CA PHE A 23 -14.46 -29.46 6.34
C PHE A 23 -14.68 -28.38 5.28
N ILE A 24 -15.77 -28.47 4.50
CA ILE A 24 -16.13 -27.45 3.50
C ILE A 24 -16.38 -26.10 4.18
N ILE A 25 -17.15 -26.10 5.27
CA ILE A 25 -17.46 -24.87 6.02
C ILE A 25 -16.18 -24.25 6.58
N ILE A 26 -15.32 -25.06 7.22
CA ILE A 26 -14.04 -24.59 7.77
C ILE A 26 -13.14 -24.04 6.65
N GLY A 27 -13.00 -24.78 5.54
CA GLY A 27 -12.20 -24.36 4.40
C GLY A 27 -12.68 -23.03 3.82
N PHE A 28 -14.00 -22.85 3.71
CA PHE A 28 -14.60 -21.60 3.25
C PHE A 28 -14.30 -20.43 4.18
N VAL A 29 -14.40 -20.62 5.51
CA VAL A 29 -14.07 -19.59 6.50
C VAL A 29 -12.59 -19.21 6.44
N ILE A 30 -11.69 -20.20 6.31
CA ILE A 30 -10.25 -19.96 6.17
C ILE A 30 -9.97 -19.14 4.90
N PHE A 31 -10.58 -19.50 3.77
CA PHE A 31 -10.42 -18.78 2.52
C PHE A 31 -10.87 -17.32 2.63
N GLN A 32 -12.04 -17.05 3.23
CA GLN A 32 -12.49 -15.68 3.47
C GLN A 32 -11.53 -14.91 4.37
N LYS A 33 -11.07 -15.52 5.47
CA LYS A 33 -10.14 -14.88 6.39
C LYS A 33 -8.81 -14.54 5.74
N PHE A 34 -8.31 -15.42 4.86
CA PHE A 34 -7.08 -15.19 4.12
C PHE A 34 -7.21 -13.96 3.23
N ASN A 35 -8.26 -13.88 2.40
CA ASN A 35 -8.48 -12.73 1.50
C ASN A 35 -8.64 -11.42 2.26
N SER A 36 -9.43 -11.41 3.35
CA SER A 36 -9.60 -10.23 4.20
C SER A 36 -8.29 -9.79 4.83
N THR A 37 -7.46 -10.73 5.30
CA THR A 37 -6.16 -10.41 5.91
C THR A 37 -5.19 -9.83 4.90
N THR A 38 -5.14 -10.36 3.68
CA THR A 38 -4.32 -9.81 2.59
C THR A 38 -4.76 -8.38 2.25
N TYR A 39 -6.07 -8.15 2.13
CA TYR A 39 -6.61 -6.80 1.88
C TYR A 39 -6.21 -5.81 3.00
N MET A 40 -6.39 -6.20 4.26
CA MET A 40 -6.02 -5.34 5.40
C MET A 40 -4.52 -5.04 5.45
N LYS A 41 -3.65 -6.01 5.12
CA LYS A 41 -2.21 -5.77 5.06
C LYS A 41 -1.84 -4.75 3.97
N PHE A 42 -2.45 -4.89 2.81
CA PHE A 42 -2.24 -3.98 1.69
C PHE A 42 -2.72 -2.55 2.04
N ASP A 43 -3.87 -2.43 2.69
CA ASP A 43 -4.40 -1.15 3.16
C ASP A 43 -3.49 -0.47 4.19
N ILE A 44 -3.01 -1.23 5.19
CA ILE A 44 -2.10 -0.71 6.20
C ILE A 44 -0.76 -0.28 5.59
N GLU A 45 -0.15 -1.10 4.74
CA GLU A 45 1.14 -0.76 4.13
C GLU A 45 1.04 0.44 3.19
N GLY A 46 -0.06 0.55 2.43
CA GLY A 46 -0.33 1.71 1.58
C GLY A 46 -0.49 3.00 2.39
N GLN A 47 -1.27 2.96 3.46
CA GLN A 47 -1.45 4.10 4.35
C GLN A 47 -0.14 4.47 5.08
N ASP A 48 0.60 3.49 5.61
CA ASP A 48 1.87 3.71 6.28
C ASP A 48 2.91 4.32 5.34
N THR A 49 2.94 3.89 4.08
CA THR A 49 3.81 4.46 3.05
C THR A 49 3.43 5.91 2.74
N ALA A 50 2.14 6.19 2.52
CA ALA A 50 1.65 7.54 2.28
C ALA A 50 1.95 8.49 3.46
N ASN A 51 1.72 8.02 4.69
CA ASN A 51 2.03 8.75 5.92
C ASN A 51 3.52 9.02 6.04
N SER A 52 4.37 8.01 5.82
CA SER A 52 5.82 8.13 5.95
C SER A 52 6.41 9.15 4.96
N ILE A 53 5.92 9.19 3.72
CA ILE A 53 6.35 10.19 2.72
C ILE A 53 5.91 11.59 3.16
N ALA A 54 4.64 11.73 3.56
CA ALA A 54 4.10 13.00 4.01
C ALA A 54 4.82 13.52 5.27
N GLU A 55 5.13 12.65 6.23
CA GLU A 55 5.92 12.97 7.42
C GLU A 55 7.33 13.45 7.06
N GLY A 56 7.98 12.82 6.08
CA GLY A 56 9.27 13.27 5.55
C GLY A 56 9.18 14.70 4.97
N ILE A 57 8.17 14.96 4.16
CA ILE A 57 7.91 16.30 3.59
C ILE A 57 7.61 17.31 4.71
N ASN A 58 6.76 16.94 5.67
CA ASN A 58 6.38 17.79 6.80
C ASN A 58 7.58 18.13 7.68
N GLY A 59 8.44 17.15 7.94
CA GLY A 59 9.70 17.34 8.65
C GLY A 59 10.62 18.34 7.95
N MET A 60 10.73 18.27 6.62
CA MET A 60 11.56 19.22 5.85
C MET A 60 10.97 20.62 5.75
N ALA A 61 9.65 20.73 5.65
CA ALA A 61 8.97 22.01 5.72
C ALA A 61 9.20 22.71 7.07
N ILE A 62 9.21 21.94 8.18
CA ILE A 62 9.44 22.49 9.53
C ILE A 62 10.92 22.81 9.77
N ALA A 63 11.84 21.96 9.31
CA ALA A 63 13.27 22.16 9.50
C ALA A 63 13.79 23.42 8.80
N GLY A 64 13.19 23.79 7.65
CA GLY A 64 13.57 24.94 6.86
C GLY A 64 14.78 24.70 5.96
N ASP A 65 15.27 25.77 5.36
CA ASP A 65 16.33 25.72 4.34
C ASP A 65 17.66 25.16 4.88
N GLY A 66 18.37 24.44 4.01
CA GLY A 66 19.69 23.87 4.31
C GLY A 66 19.65 22.49 4.96
N TYR A 67 18.46 21.98 5.29
CA TYR A 67 18.25 20.61 5.74
C TYR A 67 17.83 19.71 4.58
N TYR A 68 18.33 18.48 4.61
CA TYR A 68 17.89 17.40 3.73
C TYR A 68 17.77 16.11 4.53
N LEU A 69 16.86 15.24 4.10
CA LEU A 69 16.74 13.89 4.61
C LEU A 69 16.77 12.90 3.46
N TYR A 70 17.21 11.68 3.76
CA TYR A 70 17.09 10.56 2.85
C TYR A 70 15.90 9.72 3.25
N PHE A 71 15.06 9.39 2.28
CA PHE A 71 13.91 8.51 2.44
C PHE A 71 14.01 7.36 1.45
N THR A 72 13.69 6.14 1.89
CA THR A 72 13.67 4.98 1.00
C THR A 72 12.22 4.66 0.65
N LEU A 73 11.85 4.91 -0.60
CA LEU A 73 10.58 4.48 -1.16
C LEU A 73 10.63 2.97 -1.40
N PRO A 74 9.64 2.19 -0.90
CA PRO A 74 9.49 0.80 -1.30
C PRO A 74 9.18 0.74 -2.80
N GLY A 75 9.65 -0.29 -3.50
CA GLY A 75 9.42 -0.43 -4.95
C GLY A 75 7.99 -0.82 -5.32
N ASP A 76 7.29 -1.41 -4.36
CA ASP A 76 5.94 -1.91 -4.49
C ASP A 76 5.25 -1.90 -3.13
N ILE A 77 3.93 -2.05 -3.13
CA ILE A 77 3.12 -2.31 -1.94
C ILE A 77 2.52 -3.70 -2.15
N GLN A 78 2.89 -4.69 -1.32
CA GLN A 78 2.55 -6.11 -1.51
C GLN A 78 2.71 -6.64 -2.96
N GLY A 79 3.76 -6.25 -3.68
CA GLY A 79 4.04 -6.67 -5.06
C GLY A 79 3.36 -5.84 -6.14
N MET A 80 2.66 -4.77 -5.78
CA MET A 80 1.97 -3.89 -6.72
C MET A 80 2.72 -2.56 -6.89
N PRO A 81 2.99 -2.11 -8.13
CA PRO A 81 3.52 -0.79 -8.37
C PRO A 81 2.50 0.27 -7.96
N TYR A 82 2.99 1.45 -7.60
CA TYR A 82 2.15 2.53 -7.13
C TYR A 82 2.59 3.88 -7.69
N THR A 83 1.69 4.85 -7.58
CA THR A 83 1.95 6.24 -7.96
C THR A 83 1.70 7.14 -6.78
N VAL A 84 2.51 8.19 -6.64
CA VAL A 84 2.36 9.22 -5.62
C VAL A 84 2.06 10.53 -6.33
N SER A 85 0.94 11.16 -5.99
CA SER A 85 0.50 12.43 -6.56
C SER A 85 0.55 13.52 -5.49
N PHE A 86 1.14 14.65 -5.85
CA PHE A 86 1.22 15.87 -5.05
C PHE A 86 0.44 16.96 -5.79
N TYR A 87 -0.57 17.54 -5.16
CA TYR A 87 -1.41 18.56 -5.79
C TYR A 87 -0.90 19.97 -5.49
N VAL A 88 -0.86 20.83 -6.50
CA VAL A 88 -0.33 22.19 -6.38
C VAL A 88 -1.25 23.08 -5.52
N ASN A 89 -2.56 22.81 -5.52
CA ASN A 89 -3.57 23.60 -4.81
C ASN A 89 -4.02 22.99 -3.48
N GLU A 90 -3.58 21.76 -3.17
CA GLU A 90 -4.02 21.03 -1.99
C GLU A 90 -2.81 20.41 -1.30
N SER A 91 -2.63 20.69 0.00
CA SER A 91 -1.55 20.12 0.79
C SER A 91 -1.87 18.67 1.18
N VAL A 92 -2.07 17.82 0.17
CA VAL A 92 -2.37 16.40 0.31
C VAL A 92 -1.51 15.61 -0.66
N LEU A 93 -0.96 14.52 -0.14
CA LEU A 93 -0.34 13.46 -0.90
C LEU A 93 -1.38 12.37 -1.15
N GLU A 94 -1.53 11.94 -2.39
CA GLU A 94 -2.31 10.76 -2.74
C GLU A 94 -1.41 9.65 -3.28
N LEU A 95 -1.47 8.48 -2.64
CA LEU A 95 -0.83 7.26 -3.10
C LEU A 95 -1.89 6.37 -3.75
N ASN A 96 -1.66 5.96 -4.99
CA ASN A 96 -2.57 5.07 -5.73
C ASN A 96 -1.87 3.78 -6.13
N ALA A 97 -2.44 2.64 -5.74
CA ALA A 97 -1.99 1.32 -6.15
C ALA A 97 -3.21 0.42 -6.42
N LEU A 98 -3.22 -0.26 -7.57
CA LEU A 98 -4.41 -1.01 -8.02
C LEU A 98 -5.67 -0.12 -8.04
N ASP A 99 -6.66 -0.47 -7.21
CA ASP A 99 -7.96 0.20 -7.06
C ASP A 99 -8.07 0.88 -5.69
N MET A 100 -6.96 1.09 -4.99
CA MET A 100 -6.91 1.76 -3.69
C MET A 100 -6.15 3.07 -3.77
N THR A 101 -6.66 4.04 -3.02
CA THR A 101 -6.08 5.37 -2.87
C THR A 101 -5.95 5.67 -1.38
N TRP A 102 -4.75 6.03 -0.96
CA TRP A 102 -4.47 6.50 0.41
C TRP A 102 -4.04 7.95 0.35
N ALA A 103 -4.66 8.78 1.18
CA ALA A 103 -4.32 10.18 1.28
C ALA A 103 -3.62 10.46 2.61
N SER A 104 -2.63 11.35 2.57
CA SER A 104 -1.97 11.86 3.78
C SER A 104 -1.77 13.37 3.69
N PRO A 105 -2.07 14.12 4.77
CA PRO A 105 -1.92 15.56 4.78
C PRO A 105 -0.44 15.97 4.78
N MET A 106 -0.15 17.01 4.02
CA MET A 106 1.15 17.68 3.96
C MET A 106 1.08 19.08 4.56
N SER A 107 2.20 19.60 5.04
CA SER A 107 2.34 20.95 5.57
C SER A 107 2.50 22.01 4.48
N THR A 108 2.86 21.60 3.26
CA THR A 108 3.03 22.47 2.10
C THR A 108 2.53 21.77 0.83
N PRO A 109 1.86 22.49 -0.08
CA PRO A 109 1.52 21.97 -1.40
C PRO A 109 2.67 22.13 -2.41
N GLN A 110 3.73 22.87 -2.04
CA GLN A 110 4.85 23.20 -2.92
C GLN A 110 5.87 22.06 -2.95
N VAL A 111 5.50 20.97 -3.62
CA VAL A 111 6.38 19.82 -3.84
C VAL A 111 6.76 19.75 -5.31
N ASN A 112 8.05 19.85 -5.58
CA ASN A 112 8.63 19.69 -6.91
C ASN A 112 9.46 18.42 -6.97
N CYS A 113 9.36 17.68 -8.07
CA CYS A 113 10.14 16.47 -8.28
C CYS A 113 11.00 16.60 -9.53
N THR A 114 12.32 16.45 -9.37
CA THR A 114 13.27 16.56 -10.48
C THR A 114 13.78 15.20 -10.96
N MET A 115 13.18 14.10 -10.49
CA MET A 115 13.56 12.74 -10.87
C MET A 115 12.92 12.33 -12.19
N SER A 116 13.58 11.44 -12.94
CA SER A 116 13.05 10.93 -14.22
C SER A 116 11.77 10.10 -14.09
N ILE A 117 11.43 9.66 -12.89
CA ILE A 117 10.20 8.92 -12.58
C ILE A 117 9.00 9.85 -12.31
N CYS A 118 9.22 11.16 -12.35
CA CYS A 118 8.21 12.17 -12.09
C CYS A 118 7.72 12.81 -13.38
N SER A 119 6.42 13.08 -13.41
CA SER A 119 5.73 13.85 -14.44
C SER A 119 4.92 14.92 -13.74
N SER A 120 5.13 16.17 -14.10
CA SER A 120 4.40 17.30 -13.53
C SER A 120 3.57 18.00 -14.61
N ASP A 121 2.35 18.38 -14.25
CA ASP A 121 1.51 19.31 -15.00
C ASP A 121 1.19 20.54 -14.13
N ASP A 122 0.32 21.42 -14.62
CA ASP A 122 -0.07 22.65 -13.89
C ASP A 122 -0.86 22.38 -12.60
N GLN A 123 -1.36 21.16 -12.39
CA GLN A 123 -2.22 20.80 -11.26
C GLN A 123 -1.56 19.86 -10.26
N LYS A 124 -0.68 18.96 -10.72
CA LYS A 124 -0.04 17.97 -9.86
C LYS A 124 1.31 17.49 -10.38
N THR A 125 2.11 17.02 -9.43
CA THR A 125 3.33 16.24 -9.67
C THR A 125 3.02 14.78 -9.36
N VAL A 126 3.25 13.88 -10.32
CA VAL A 126 3.04 12.43 -10.17
C VAL A 126 4.37 11.70 -10.26
N MET A 127 4.68 10.89 -9.25
CA MET A 127 5.84 10.03 -9.18
C MET A 127 5.41 8.58 -9.35
N SER A 128 5.93 7.89 -10.38
CA SER A 128 5.66 6.47 -10.62
C SER A 128 6.74 5.60 -9.99
N VAL A 129 6.37 4.73 -9.06
CA VAL A 129 7.32 3.88 -8.32
C VAL A 129 7.10 2.42 -8.69
N ASN A 130 8.17 1.78 -9.16
CA ASN A 130 8.19 0.38 -9.59
C ASN A 130 9.41 -0.39 -9.07
N GLU A 131 10.32 0.28 -8.37
CA GLU A 131 11.51 -0.31 -7.76
C GLU A 131 11.92 0.50 -6.53
N THR A 132 12.54 -0.17 -5.55
CA THR A 132 12.94 0.46 -4.30
C THR A 132 13.99 1.54 -4.60
N ARG A 133 13.72 2.77 -4.18
CA ARG A 133 14.56 3.92 -4.49
C ARG A 133 14.80 4.76 -3.25
N ARG A 134 16.05 5.19 -3.08
CA ARG A 134 16.41 6.18 -2.08
C ARG A 134 16.35 7.56 -2.69
N ILE A 135 15.55 8.42 -2.09
CA ILE A 135 15.32 9.79 -2.53
C ILE A 135 15.87 10.75 -1.48
N ARG A 136 16.33 11.90 -1.94
CA ARG A 136 16.68 13.04 -1.10
C ARG A 136 15.51 14.02 -1.13
N ILE A 137 15.01 14.35 0.05
CA ILE A 137 14.00 15.39 0.25
C ILE A 137 14.74 16.58 0.86
N GLU A 138 14.63 17.75 0.25
CA GLU A 138 15.25 18.97 0.75
C GLU A 138 14.31 20.16 0.60
N ASN A 139 14.46 21.13 1.49
CA ASN A 139 13.75 22.40 1.43
C ASN A 139 14.70 23.46 0.87
N VAL A 140 14.27 24.13 -0.20
CA VAL A 140 15.00 25.22 -0.85
C VAL A 140 14.01 26.33 -1.15
N ASP A 141 14.16 27.47 -0.47
CA ASP A 141 13.33 28.66 -0.63
C ASP A 141 11.84 28.34 -0.42
N GLU A 142 11.53 27.62 0.66
CA GLU A 142 10.17 27.17 1.04
C GLU A 142 9.51 26.14 0.10
N VAL A 143 10.23 25.68 -0.93
CA VAL A 143 9.80 24.63 -1.86
C VAL A 143 10.48 23.31 -1.52
N ILE A 144 9.70 22.24 -1.44
CA ILE A 144 10.21 20.89 -1.18
C ILE A 144 10.62 20.24 -2.50
N TYR A 145 11.89 19.86 -2.62
CA TYR A 145 12.42 19.15 -3.78
C TYR A 145 12.65 17.68 -3.48
N LEU A 146 12.09 16.82 -4.34
CA LEU A 146 12.36 15.39 -4.39
C LEU A 146 13.41 15.10 -5.47
N LYS A 147 14.57 14.61 -5.06
CA LYS A 147 15.73 14.35 -5.93
C LYS A 147 16.21 12.90 -5.79
N ASN A 148 16.84 12.39 -6.84
CA ASN A 148 17.59 11.14 -6.74
C ASN A 148 18.79 11.37 -5.81
N GLU A 149 19.15 10.35 -5.05
CA GLU A 149 20.46 10.32 -4.39
C GLU A 149 21.55 10.29 -5.48
N THR A 150 22.12 11.45 -5.79
CA THR A 150 23.36 11.54 -6.56
C THR A 150 24.52 11.31 -5.59
N LEU A 151 25.22 10.18 -5.78
CA LEU A 151 26.57 9.99 -5.25
C LEU A 151 27.53 11.03 -5.85
#